data_AF-A0A7X6BJY3-F1
#
_entry.id   AF-A0A7X6BJY3-F1
#
_cell.length_a   1.000
_cell.length_b   1.000
_cell.length_c   1.000
_cell.angle_alpha   90.00
_cell.angle_beta   90.00
_cell.angle_gamma   90.00
#
_symmetry.space_group_name_H-M   'P 1'
#
loop_
_entity.id
_entity.type
_entity.pdbx_description
1 polymer ?
#
loop_
_entity_poly.entity_id
_entity_poly.type
_entity_poly.pdbx_seq_one_letter_code
_entity_poly.pdbx_strand_id
1 'polypeptide(L)'
;MFIRKSEKKGIITLGILTMALFVLPRTIHKSEYPVFLIPYSRLSDTTQTVSPKPLVIELNSADSTALVSIRGIGPYYANKILRYREQLGGFHATRQLKEIKFQYLNIDSLLPHFSVNPALIRKKELDTMSFKSVLHHPYLVYEDVQLIFNAKRKFGKIDYSTLESQNILPLFKLKKIKPYFK
;
A
#
# COMPACT_ATOMS: atom_id res chain seq x y z
N MET A 1 15.72 7.79 -84.75
CA MET A 1 16.13 8.70 -83.67
C MET A 1 17.33 8.06 -82.96
N PHE A 2 18.55 8.56 -83.21
CA PHE A 2 19.79 7.97 -82.69
C PHE A 2 20.04 8.41 -81.25
N ILE A 3 19.98 7.46 -80.30
CA ILE A 3 20.20 7.69 -78.86
C ILE A 3 21.68 8.04 -78.60
N ARG A 4 21.95 9.14 -77.90
CA ARG A 4 23.32 9.61 -77.61
C ARG A 4 24.05 8.68 -76.64
N LYS A 5 25.39 8.63 -76.70
CA LYS A 5 26.23 7.73 -75.89
C LYS A 5 26.03 7.90 -74.37
N SER A 6 25.68 9.09 -73.90
CA SER A 6 25.35 9.39 -72.50
C SER A 6 23.95 8.89 -72.09
N GLU A 7 22.97 8.97 -72.97
CA GLU A 7 21.60 8.49 -72.76
C GLU A 7 21.57 6.95 -72.62
N LYS A 8 22.42 6.24 -73.37
CA LYS A 8 22.55 4.78 -73.27
C LYS A 8 23.01 4.33 -71.88
N LYS A 9 23.96 5.04 -71.26
CA LYS A 9 24.44 4.72 -69.91
C LYS A 9 23.34 4.93 -68.87
N GLY A 10 22.57 6.03 -69.00
CA GLY A 10 21.45 6.34 -68.12
C GLY A 10 20.33 5.30 -68.18
N ILE A 11 19.99 4.83 -69.38
CA ILE A 11 18.97 3.79 -69.59
C ILE A 11 19.40 2.46 -68.96
N ILE A 12 20.67 2.08 -69.10
CA ILE A 12 21.20 0.86 -68.49
C ILE A 12 21.17 0.96 -66.96
N THR A 13 21.60 2.09 -66.38
CA THR A 13 21.55 2.29 -64.92
C THR A 13 20.13 2.28 -64.38
N LEU A 14 19.17 2.89 -65.11
CA LEU A 14 17.76 2.89 -64.72
C LEU A 14 17.15 1.49 -64.81
N GLY A 15 17.52 0.70 -65.83
CA GLY A 15 17.10 -0.70 -65.95
C GLY A 15 17.62 -1.61 -64.83
N ILE A 16 18.87 -1.40 -64.39
CA ILE A 16 19.43 -2.13 -63.24
C ILE A 16 18.70 -1.75 -61.94
N LEU A 17 18.43 -0.45 -61.74
CA LEU A 17 17.72 0.04 -60.55
C LEU A 17 16.28 -0.49 -60.47
N THR A 18 15.56 -0.51 -61.60
CA THR A 18 14.19 -1.02 -61.65
C THR A 18 14.13 -2.55 -61.49
N MET A 19 15.08 -3.30 -62.05
CA MET A 19 15.19 -4.74 -61.79
C MET A 19 15.47 -5.05 -60.32
N ALA A 20 16.40 -4.33 -59.69
CA ALA A 20 16.69 -4.51 -58.27
C ALA A 20 15.45 -4.29 -57.39
N LEU A 21 14.64 -3.26 -57.67
CA LEU A 21 13.42 -2.96 -56.92
C LEU A 21 12.34 -4.05 -57.00
N PHE A 22 12.25 -4.78 -58.12
CA PHE A 22 11.26 -5.85 -58.29
C PHE A 22 11.76 -7.25 -57.92
N VAL A 23 13.07 -7.50 -58.01
CA VAL A 23 13.68 -8.80 -57.67
C VAL A 23 13.93 -8.92 -56.17
N LEU A 24 14.45 -7.88 -55.50
CA LEU A 24 14.79 -7.92 -54.07
C LEU A 24 13.60 -8.27 -53.14
N PRO A 25 12.37 -7.75 -53.33
CA PRO A 25 11.24 -8.08 -52.47
C PRO A 25 10.78 -9.54 -52.61
N ARG A 26 11.02 -10.17 -53.78
CA ARG A 26 10.61 -11.56 -54.04
C ARG A 26 11.61 -12.58 -53.50
N THR A 27 12.84 -12.15 -53.22
CA THR A 27 13.89 -13.01 -52.66
C THR A 27 13.96 -12.97 -51.12
N ILE A 28 13.13 -12.16 -50.45
CA ILE A 28 12.94 -12.26 -49.00
C ILE A 28 12.11 -13.50 -48.73
N HIS A 29 12.85 -14.59 -48.64
CA HIS A 29 12.44 -15.92 -48.25
C HIS A 29 11.53 -15.86 -47.02
N LYS A 30 10.34 -16.45 -47.14
CA LYS A 30 9.42 -16.71 -46.05
C LYS A 30 10.18 -17.51 -45.00
N SER A 31 10.69 -16.85 -43.97
CA SER A 31 11.21 -17.53 -42.80
C SER A 31 10.06 -18.34 -42.22
N GLU A 32 10.08 -19.66 -42.43
CA GLU A 32 9.32 -20.58 -41.61
C GLU A 32 9.82 -20.38 -40.18
N TYR A 33 9.11 -19.55 -39.41
CA TYR A 33 9.27 -19.58 -37.97
C TYR A 33 8.84 -21.00 -37.58
N PRO A 34 9.72 -21.86 -37.06
CA PRO A 34 9.23 -23.03 -36.38
C PRO A 34 8.45 -22.49 -35.20
N VAL A 35 7.11 -22.55 -35.31
CA VAL A 35 6.25 -22.35 -34.16
C VAL A 35 6.69 -23.43 -33.18
N PHE A 36 7.46 -23.01 -32.18
CA PHE A 36 7.91 -23.87 -31.11
C PHE A 36 6.66 -24.19 -30.29
N LEU A 37 5.94 -25.23 -30.72
CA LEU A 37 4.91 -25.85 -29.91
C LEU A 37 5.65 -26.45 -28.72
N ILE A 38 5.76 -25.68 -27.63
CA ILE A 38 6.08 -26.24 -26.34
C ILE A 38 5.05 -27.35 -26.14
N PRO A 39 5.46 -28.62 -25.95
CA PRO A 39 4.50 -29.65 -25.61
C PRO A 39 3.79 -29.15 -24.36
N TYR A 40 2.48 -28.92 -24.47
CA TYR A 40 1.64 -28.64 -23.33
C TYR A 40 1.66 -29.91 -22.50
N SER A 41 2.67 -30.05 -21.65
CA SER A 41 2.59 -30.92 -20.49
C SER A 41 1.33 -30.43 -19.80
N ARG A 42 0.28 -31.27 -19.82
CA ARG A 42 -0.82 -31.13 -18.88
C ARG A 42 -0.16 -31.25 -17.51
N LEU A 43 0.29 -30.12 -16.96
CA LEU A 43 0.29 -29.94 -15.54
C LEU A 43 -1.14 -30.29 -15.17
N SER A 44 -1.31 -31.39 -14.44
CA SER A 44 -2.57 -31.69 -13.79
C SER A 44 -2.94 -30.40 -13.08
N ASP A 45 -3.96 -29.70 -13.59
CA ASP A 45 -4.53 -28.57 -12.92
C ASP A 45 -5.08 -29.15 -11.63
N THR A 46 -4.26 -29.17 -10.60
CA THR A 46 -4.71 -29.19 -9.22
C THR A 46 -5.24 -27.79 -8.93
N THR A 47 -6.13 -27.28 -9.80
CA THR A 47 -7.21 -26.39 -9.38
C THR A 47 -8.17 -27.26 -8.59
N GLN A 48 -7.71 -27.73 -7.42
CA GLN A 48 -8.59 -27.61 -6.28
C GLN A 48 -8.86 -26.12 -6.18
N THR A 49 -10.00 -25.69 -6.71
CA THR A 49 -10.61 -24.41 -6.36
C THR A 49 -11.02 -24.51 -4.89
N VAL A 50 -10.03 -24.63 -4.00
CA VAL A 50 -10.18 -24.12 -2.65
C VAL A 50 -10.29 -22.63 -2.90
N SER A 51 -11.51 -22.12 -3.03
CA SER A 51 -11.75 -20.68 -2.97
C SER A 51 -10.91 -20.17 -1.80
N PRO A 52 -9.84 -19.37 -2.05
CA PRO A 52 -8.95 -19.00 -0.99
C PRO A 52 -9.82 -18.23 -0.01
N LYS A 53 -9.99 -18.77 1.20
CA LYS A 53 -10.66 -18.06 2.27
C LYS A 53 -10.01 -16.67 2.31
N PRO A 54 -10.78 -15.58 2.22
CA PRO A 54 -10.20 -14.25 2.14
C PRO A 54 -9.25 -14.11 3.34
N LEU A 55 -7.96 -13.93 3.04
CA LEU A 55 -6.93 -13.91 4.05
C LEU A 55 -7.17 -12.65 4.90
N VAL A 56 -7.68 -12.85 6.10
CA VAL A 56 -7.96 -11.75 7.04
C VAL A 56 -6.63 -11.32 7.65
N ILE A 57 -6.27 -10.06 7.45
CA ILE A 57 -4.99 -9.50 7.87
C ILE A 57 -5.14 -8.87 9.25
N GLU A 58 -4.31 -9.32 10.20
CA GLU A 58 -4.29 -8.76 11.55
C GLU A 58 -3.48 -7.46 11.57
N LEU A 59 -4.15 -6.33 11.87
CA LEU A 59 -3.57 -5.00 11.72
C LEU A 59 -2.37 -4.71 12.64
N ASN A 60 -2.31 -5.32 13.82
CA ASN A 60 -1.27 -5.02 14.79
C ASN A 60 0.06 -5.73 14.50
N SER A 61 0.04 -6.84 13.78
CA SER A 61 1.19 -7.68 13.41
C SER A 61 1.54 -7.60 11.92
N ALA A 62 0.63 -7.13 11.07
CA ALA A 62 0.87 -6.99 9.65
C ALA A 62 2.10 -6.12 9.33
N ASP A 63 2.85 -6.56 8.32
CA ASP A 63 3.89 -5.78 7.68
C ASP A 63 3.36 -5.05 6.43
N SER A 64 4.21 -4.29 5.76
CA SER A 64 3.82 -3.58 4.54
C SER A 64 3.43 -4.51 3.40
N THR A 65 4.01 -5.72 3.31
CA THR A 65 3.76 -6.64 2.21
C THR A 65 2.38 -7.28 2.32
N ALA A 66 1.97 -7.65 3.54
CA ALA A 66 0.63 -8.11 3.85
C ALA A 66 -0.40 -7.01 3.53
N LEU A 67 -0.18 -5.78 3.96
CA LEU A 67 -1.11 -4.68 3.64
C LEU A 67 -1.24 -4.45 2.12
N VAL A 68 -0.13 -4.54 1.38
CA VAL A 68 -0.12 -4.35 -0.08
C VAL A 68 -0.80 -5.51 -0.83
N SER A 69 -0.94 -6.69 -0.23
CA SER A 69 -1.67 -7.81 -0.86
C SER A 69 -3.17 -7.55 -0.99
N ILE A 70 -3.71 -6.57 -0.26
CA ILE A 70 -5.11 -6.15 -0.38
C ILE A 70 -5.26 -5.23 -1.60
N ARG A 71 -6.11 -5.63 -2.54
CA ARG A 71 -6.40 -4.84 -3.75
C ARG A 71 -6.86 -3.42 -3.37
N GLY A 72 -6.16 -2.42 -3.91
CA GLY A 72 -6.41 -1.00 -3.64
C GLY A 72 -5.49 -0.38 -2.58
N ILE A 73 -4.80 -1.19 -1.77
CA ILE A 73 -3.78 -0.72 -0.83
C ILE A 73 -2.42 -0.78 -1.51
N GLY A 74 -1.97 0.36 -2.02
CA GLY A 74 -0.59 0.50 -2.49
C GLY A 74 0.40 0.81 -1.35
N PRO A 75 1.71 0.86 -1.64
CA PRO A 75 2.76 1.17 -0.67
C PRO A 75 2.51 2.46 0.13
N TYR A 76 1.92 3.48 -0.50
CA TYR A 76 1.55 4.73 0.15
C TYR A 76 0.52 4.54 1.27
N TYR A 77 -0.57 3.82 1.01
CA TYR A 77 -1.61 3.57 2.01
C TYR A 77 -1.14 2.58 3.08
N ALA A 78 -0.36 1.57 2.70
CA ALA A 78 0.27 0.66 3.66
C ALA A 78 1.14 1.43 4.67
N ASN A 79 2.02 2.33 4.19
CA ASN A 79 2.83 3.18 5.06
C ASN A 79 1.95 4.06 5.97
N LYS A 80 0.87 4.64 5.45
CA LYS A 80 -0.05 5.47 6.23
C LYS A 80 -0.72 4.70 7.37
N ILE A 81 -1.14 3.46 7.11
CA ILE A 81 -1.71 2.55 8.10
C ILE A 81 -0.67 2.23 9.18
N LEU A 82 0.55 1.85 8.77
CA LEU A 82 1.64 1.53 9.70
C LEU A 82 2.01 2.74 10.57
N ARG A 83 2.13 3.94 10.00
CA ARG A 83 2.39 5.16 10.78
C ARG A 83 1.31 5.44 11.80
N TYR A 84 0.05 5.29 11.42
CA TYR A 84 -1.07 5.49 12.34
C TYR A 84 -1.07 4.45 13.47
N ARG A 85 -0.76 3.18 13.15
CA ARG A 85 -0.57 2.11 14.13
C ARG A 85 0.49 2.48 15.17
N GLU A 86 1.65 2.97 14.74
CA GLU A 86 2.74 3.37 15.65
C GLU A 86 2.35 4.56 16.54
N GLN A 87 1.61 5.53 16.00
CA GLN A 87 1.13 6.68 16.76
C GLN A 87 0.13 6.27 17.85
N LEU A 88 -0.81 5.38 17.54
CA LEU A 88 -1.74 4.81 18.53
C LEU A 88 -1.00 3.91 19.55
N GLY A 89 -0.02 3.12 19.09
CA GLY A 89 0.53 1.99 19.84
C GLY A 89 -0.16 0.67 19.52
N GLY A 90 -0.95 0.61 18.45
CA GLY A 90 -1.78 -0.51 18.02
C GLY A 90 -3.22 -0.10 17.75
N PHE A 91 -3.90 -0.82 16.88
CA PHE A 91 -5.35 -0.73 16.70
C PHE A 91 -6.05 -1.53 17.79
N HIS A 92 -7.10 -0.95 18.38
CA HIS A 92 -8.06 -1.63 19.26
C HIS A 92 -9.29 -2.14 18.48
N ALA A 93 -9.64 -1.50 17.36
CA ALA A 93 -10.73 -1.94 16.50
C ALA A 93 -10.46 -1.60 15.03
N THR A 94 -10.93 -2.45 14.11
CA THR A 94 -10.77 -2.24 12.66
C THR A 94 -11.36 -0.92 12.18
N ARG A 95 -12.43 -0.44 12.82
CA ARG A 95 -13.09 0.84 12.49
C ARG A 95 -12.17 2.05 12.62
N GLN A 96 -11.09 1.97 13.40
CA GLN A 96 -10.11 3.06 13.52
C GLN A 96 -9.36 3.33 12.21
N LEU A 97 -9.36 2.39 11.26
CA LEU A 97 -8.87 2.67 9.91
C LEU A 97 -9.62 3.85 9.28
N LYS A 98 -10.91 4.04 9.58
CA LYS A 98 -11.70 5.18 9.07
C LYS A 98 -11.22 6.54 9.57
N GLU A 99 -10.43 6.59 10.63
CA GLU A 99 -9.85 7.83 11.15
C GLU A 99 -8.65 8.30 10.30
N ILE A 100 -8.12 7.41 9.45
CA ILE A 100 -7.07 7.73 8.48
C ILE A 100 -7.70 8.34 7.23
N LYS A 101 -7.18 9.48 6.80
CA LYS A 101 -7.63 10.12 5.55
C LYS A 101 -7.18 9.32 4.33
N PHE A 102 -8.09 8.62 3.66
CA PHE A 102 -7.87 8.00 2.36
C PHE A 102 -8.45 8.89 1.25
N GLN A 103 -7.69 9.13 0.18
CA GLN A 103 -8.12 10.03 -0.90
C GLN A 103 -8.98 9.31 -1.94
N TYR A 104 -8.57 8.11 -2.36
CA TYR A 104 -9.21 7.36 -3.45
C TYR A 104 -9.61 5.94 -3.04
N LEU A 105 -9.45 5.60 -1.76
CA LEU A 105 -9.68 4.26 -1.24
C LEU A 105 -10.91 4.26 -0.33
N ASN A 106 -11.92 3.45 -0.70
CA ASN A 106 -13.07 3.21 0.15
C ASN A 106 -12.74 2.18 1.23
N ILE A 107 -12.32 2.67 2.40
CA ILE A 107 -11.90 1.81 3.51
C ILE A 107 -13.04 0.97 4.08
N ASP A 108 -14.30 1.41 3.97
CA ASP A 108 -15.46 0.68 4.48
C ASP A 108 -15.62 -0.68 3.81
N SER A 109 -15.40 -0.73 2.50
CA SER A 109 -15.44 -1.96 1.71
C SER A 109 -14.33 -2.94 2.08
N LEU A 110 -13.25 -2.44 2.67
CA LEU A 110 -12.05 -3.20 2.98
C LEU A 110 -12.02 -3.73 4.41
N LEU A 111 -12.87 -3.21 5.31
CA LEU A 111 -12.92 -3.63 6.71
C LEU A 111 -13.04 -5.16 6.92
N PRO A 112 -13.80 -5.93 6.11
CA PRO A 112 -13.88 -7.39 6.26
C PRO A 112 -12.55 -8.13 6.03
N HIS A 113 -11.59 -7.50 5.36
CA HIS A 113 -10.25 -8.07 5.13
C HIS A 113 -9.32 -7.89 6.33
N PHE A 114 -9.76 -7.21 7.39
CA PHE A 114 -8.94 -6.92 8.55
C PHE A 114 -9.47 -7.56 9.83
N SER A 115 -8.56 -8.00 10.68
CA SER A 115 -8.81 -8.33 12.07
C SER A 115 -7.94 -7.48 12.98
N VAL A 116 -8.29 -7.43 14.25
CA VAL A 116 -7.51 -6.76 15.28
C VAL A 116 -7.44 -7.67 16.48
N ASN A 117 -6.22 -7.87 16.99
CA ASN A 117 -5.99 -8.47 18.30
C ASN A 117 -5.59 -7.37 19.31
N PRO A 118 -6.49 -6.95 20.22
CA PRO A 118 -6.19 -5.93 21.22
C PRO A 118 -5.07 -6.30 22.20
N ALA A 119 -4.74 -7.59 22.34
CA ALA A 119 -3.63 -8.03 23.20
C ALA A 119 -2.25 -7.58 22.66
N LEU A 120 -2.17 -7.22 21.39
CA LEU A 120 -0.94 -6.74 20.75
C LEU A 120 -0.72 -5.22 20.91
N ILE A 121 -1.66 -4.51 21.57
CA ILE A 121 -1.52 -3.07 21.84
C ILE A 121 -0.42 -2.83 22.86
N ARG A 122 0.52 -1.94 22.51
CA ARG A 122 1.63 -1.52 23.37
C ARG A 122 1.20 -0.37 24.27
N LYS A 123 0.71 -0.70 25.47
CA LYS A 123 0.36 0.29 26.48
C LYS A 123 1.59 1.06 26.95
N LYS A 124 1.49 2.39 26.98
CA LYS A 124 2.56 3.30 27.42
C LYS A 124 2.27 3.84 28.81
N GLU A 125 3.32 4.06 29.58
CA GLU A 125 3.22 4.64 30.92
C GLU A 125 3.14 6.15 30.83
N LEU A 126 1.99 6.72 31.21
CA LEU A 126 1.79 8.16 31.02
C LEU A 126 2.76 8.99 31.87
N ASP A 127 3.07 8.51 33.08
CA ASP A 127 3.94 9.22 34.02
C ASP A 127 5.37 9.41 33.49
N THR A 128 5.93 8.44 32.78
CA THR A 128 7.34 8.49 32.32
C THR A 128 7.50 9.14 30.95
N MET A 129 6.40 9.39 30.23
CA MET A 129 6.45 9.95 28.89
C MET A 129 6.76 11.45 28.87
N SER A 130 7.48 11.89 27.84
CA SER A 130 7.68 13.32 27.57
C SER A 130 6.41 13.96 27.00
N PHE A 131 6.26 15.27 27.16
CA PHE A 131 5.14 16.04 26.60
C PHE A 131 4.98 15.79 25.10
N LYS A 132 6.11 15.87 24.37
CA LYS A 132 6.14 15.60 22.93
C LYS A 132 5.66 14.19 22.61
N SER A 133 6.09 13.18 23.37
CA SER A 133 5.68 11.79 23.15
C SER A 133 4.19 11.58 23.34
N VAL A 134 3.58 12.22 24.34
CA VAL A 134 2.12 12.16 24.57
C VAL A 134 1.37 12.86 23.44
N LEU A 135 1.87 14.00 22.97
CA LEU A 135 1.28 14.77 21.86
C LEU A 135 1.29 14.04 20.51
N HIS A 136 2.15 13.04 20.33
CA HIS A 136 2.13 12.23 19.10
C HIS A 136 0.91 11.30 19.00
N HIS A 137 0.17 11.11 20.10
CA HIS A 137 -0.98 10.23 20.13
C HIS A 137 -2.19 10.86 19.39
N PRO A 138 -2.83 10.16 18.43
CA PRO A 138 -3.85 10.76 17.54
C PRO A 138 -5.10 11.34 18.23
N TYR A 139 -5.37 10.93 19.46
CA TYR A 139 -6.54 11.39 20.23
C TYR A 139 -6.24 12.54 21.21
N LEU A 140 -4.99 13.00 21.27
CA LEU A 140 -4.56 14.05 22.18
C LEU A 140 -4.09 15.25 21.36
N VAL A 141 -4.69 16.39 21.61
CA VAL A 141 -4.23 17.69 21.10
C VAL A 141 -3.37 18.39 22.15
N TYR A 142 -2.73 19.48 21.77
CA TYR A 142 -1.81 20.22 22.65
C TYR A 142 -2.45 20.58 23.99
N GLU A 143 -3.69 21.04 23.98
CA GLU A 143 -4.45 21.46 25.16
C GLU A 143 -4.69 20.28 26.11
N ASP A 144 -4.98 19.08 25.58
CA ASP A 144 -5.17 17.89 26.40
C ASP A 144 -3.87 17.50 27.10
N VAL A 145 -2.75 17.54 26.38
CA VAL A 145 -1.43 17.21 26.94
C VAL A 145 -1.04 18.24 27.99
N GLN A 146 -1.36 19.51 27.77
CA GLN A 146 -1.16 20.55 28.78
C GLN A 146 -1.97 20.25 30.05
N LEU A 147 -3.24 19.86 29.94
CA LEU A 147 -4.06 19.46 31.09
C LEU A 147 -3.47 18.26 31.83
N ILE A 148 -3.03 17.23 31.11
CA ILE A 148 -2.36 16.05 31.69
C ILE A 148 -1.11 16.45 32.48
N PHE A 149 -0.25 17.29 31.91
CA PHE A 149 1.00 17.71 32.58
C PHE A 149 0.76 18.68 33.75
N ASN A 150 -0.28 19.52 33.67
CA ASN A 150 -0.71 20.34 34.80
C ASN A 150 -1.21 19.45 35.94
N ALA A 151 -2.00 18.42 35.64
CA ALA A 151 -2.44 17.43 36.60
C ALA A 151 -1.26 16.68 37.22
N LYS A 152 -0.27 16.26 36.41
CA LYS A 152 0.96 15.63 36.92
C LYS A 152 1.68 16.53 37.94
N ARG A 153 1.81 17.84 37.67
CA ARG A 153 2.42 18.78 38.62
C ARG A 153 1.59 18.96 39.90
N LYS A 154 0.26 18.85 39.82
CA LYS A 154 -0.66 18.99 40.96
C LYS A 154 -0.68 17.76 41.87
N PHE A 155 -0.68 16.57 41.28
CA PHE A 155 -0.86 15.29 42.01
C PHE A 155 0.46 14.49 42.17
N GLY A 156 1.55 14.95 41.55
CA GLY A 156 2.87 14.32 41.60
C GLY A 156 3.03 13.14 40.63
N LYS A 157 2.07 12.21 40.64
CA LYS A 157 2.01 11.06 39.73
C LYS A 157 0.79 11.16 38.82
N ILE A 158 0.93 10.73 37.57
CA ILE A 158 -0.19 10.65 36.63
C ILE A 158 -0.30 9.27 35.96
N ASP A 159 -1.48 8.67 36.07
CA ASP A 159 -1.86 7.41 35.43
C ASP A 159 -3.25 7.54 34.82
N TYR A 160 -3.72 6.52 34.08
CA TYR A 160 -5.06 6.58 33.50
C TYR A 160 -6.15 6.72 34.58
N SER A 161 -5.97 6.08 35.74
CA SER A 161 -6.95 6.10 36.84
C SER A 161 -7.13 7.49 37.45
N THR A 162 -6.06 8.29 37.55
CA THR A 162 -6.09 9.68 37.98
C THR A 162 -6.80 10.56 36.95
N LEU A 163 -6.54 10.35 35.65
CA LEU A 163 -7.24 11.09 34.59
C LEU A 163 -8.76 10.89 34.64
N GLU A 164 -9.19 9.65 34.90
CA GLU A 164 -10.60 9.26 34.96
C GLU A 164 -11.28 9.78 36.25
N SER A 165 -10.67 9.57 37.41
CA SER A 165 -11.25 9.99 38.70
C SER A 165 -11.34 11.52 38.86
N GLN A 166 -10.35 12.25 38.36
CA GLN A 166 -10.30 13.70 38.45
C GLN A 166 -10.94 14.41 37.25
N ASN A 167 -11.50 13.66 36.29
CA ASN A 167 -12.10 14.18 35.05
C ASN A 167 -11.19 15.20 34.33
N ILE A 168 -9.89 14.91 34.21
CA ILE A 168 -8.90 15.82 33.61
C ILE A 168 -9.19 16.09 32.13
N LEU A 169 -9.76 15.10 31.44
CA LEU A 169 -10.17 15.19 30.05
C LEU A 169 -11.65 14.85 29.90
N PRO A 170 -12.31 15.30 28.82
CA PRO A 170 -13.67 14.88 28.52
C PRO A 170 -13.82 13.35 28.43
N LEU A 171 -14.94 12.82 28.93
CA LEU A 171 -15.21 11.37 29.00
C LEU A 171 -15.02 10.64 27.67
N PHE A 172 -15.37 11.27 26.55
CA PHE A 172 -15.19 10.65 25.23
C PHE A 172 -13.71 10.47 24.87
N LYS A 173 -12.83 11.38 25.28
CA LYS A 173 -11.38 11.24 25.09
C LYS A 173 -10.81 10.18 26.00
N LEU A 174 -11.21 10.18 27.28
CA LEU A 174 -10.81 9.15 28.25
C LEU A 174 -11.11 7.74 27.72
N LYS A 175 -12.35 7.50 27.26
CA LYS A 175 -12.74 6.23 26.63
C LYS A 175 -11.87 5.86 25.43
N LYS A 176 -11.51 6.83 24.58
CA LYS A 176 -10.67 6.60 23.40
C LYS A 176 -9.22 6.27 23.75
N ILE A 177 -8.66 6.89 24.79
CA ILE A 177 -7.23 6.71 25.16
C ILE A 177 -6.99 5.52 26.10
N LYS A 178 -8.03 5.02 26.78
CA LYS A 178 -7.98 3.88 27.71
C LYS A 178 -7.21 2.66 27.22
N PRO A 179 -7.29 2.24 25.94
CA PRO A 179 -6.54 1.08 25.48
C PRO A 179 -5.02 1.28 25.47
N TYR A 180 -4.53 2.53 25.46
CA TYR A 180 -3.15 2.87 25.11
C TYR A 180 -2.30 3.36 26.27
N PHE A 181 -2.91 3.83 27.36
CA PHE A 181 -2.19 4.32 28.53
C PHE A 181 -2.51 3.46 29.76
N LYS A 182 -1.48 3.19 30.55
CA LYS A 182 -1.59 2.66 31.92
C LYS A 182 -1.43 3.81 32.91
#